data_AF-A0A7S2EN46-F1
#
_entry.id   AF-A0A7S2EN46-F1
#
_cell.length_a   1.000
_cell.length_b   1.000
_cell.length_c   1.000
_cell.angle_alpha   90.00
_cell.angle_beta   90.00
_cell.angle_gamma   90.00
#
_symmetry.space_group_name_H-M   'P 1'
#
loop_
_entity.id
_entity.type
_entity.pdbx_description
1 polymer ?
#
loop_
_entity_poly.entity_id
_entity_poly.type
_entity_poly.pdbx_seq_one_letter_code
_entity_poly.pdbx_strand_id
1 'polypeptide(L)'
;MSALYLAVKLHGEQPEEDEEELLAMSHSDSTSSLSAAAADGGTKKRKKRRRLRLTSFVELSRGQFGPEDIASMEERMLRVLRWRVNPPTPMMFVSYLLRLFPSSPPDRTRRPERSRASPEEIRRERREERRRHELVLHVLHELSRYLTELSVCLPDASARHGPSVLAYSAILISMDAMTRTALGRRVRREFLRAAESLSPALSEANPHVQELKERMRTSFLPELLLDGNGDHDAGEGSGHPIAVAREAGLLDVDALTGKSRSSMSGHYYHEDLDRNHRRRKDSARGVIEEAHHSMGRGYGIEDYKQDSPVCVSRHDEVHEDARRRSIHGGQMRYAY
;
A
#
# COMPACT_ATOMS: atom_id res chain seq x y z
N MET A 1 -2.74 15.50 -16.89
CA MET A 1 -2.48 14.45 -17.92
C MET A 1 -1.00 14.11 -18.12
N SER A 2 -0.06 15.02 -17.84
CA SER A 2 1.38 14.84 -18.05
C SER A 2 2.04 13.68 -17.25
N ALA A 3 1.64 13.45 -15.99
CA ALA A 3 2.23 12.39 -15.17
C ALA A 3 1.85 10.96 -15.62
N LEU A 4 0.64 10.78 -16.17
CA LEU A 4 0.16 9.48 -16.65
C LEU A 4 0.91 9.03 -17.92
N TYR A 5 1.29 9.99 -18.77
CA TYR A 5 2.01 9.75 -20.03
C TYR A 5 3.41 9.16 -19.80
N LEU A 6 4.18 9.72 -18.86
CA LEU A 6 5.54 9.28 -18.57
C LEU A 6 5.58 7.87 -17.96
N ALA A 7 4.67 7.56 -17.03
CA ALA A 7 4.60 6.25 -16.40
C ALA A 7 4.29 5.12 -17.40
N VAL A 8 3.47 5.38 -18.42
CA VAL A 8 3.13 4.37 -19.44
C VAL A 8 4.26 4.16 -20.44
N LYS A 9 4.99 5.22 -20.82
CA LYS A 9 6.06 5.13 -21.83
C LYS A 9 7.32 4.45 -21.29
N LEU A 10 7.70 4.68 -20.04
CA LEU A 10 8.97 4.20 -19.46
C LEU A 10 9.00 2.73 -19.07
N HIS A 11 7.84 2.13 -18.79
CA HIS A 11 7.76 0.71 -18.47
C HIS A 11 7.55 -0.18 -19.70
N GLY A 12 7.62 0.37 -20.92
CA GLY A 12 7.29 -0.30 -22.18
C GLY A 12 8.47 -0.83 -23.02
N GLU A 13 9.71 -0.64 -22.58
CA GLU A 13 10.90 -1.03 -23.34
C GLU A 13 11.57 -2.29 -22.77
N GLN A 14 11.17 -3.45 -23.29
CA GLN A 14 12.10 -4.53 -23.53
C GLN A 14 12.27 -4.57 -25.06
N PRO A 15 13.50 -4.47 -25.60
CA PRO A 15 13.73 -4.66 -27.03
C PRO A 15 13.33 -6.10 -27.38
N GLU A 16 12.41 -6.27 -28.34
CA GLU A 16 12.13 -7.58 -28.92
C GLU A 16 13.23 -7.85 -29.96
N GLU A 17 14.35 -8.41 -29.52
CA GLU A 17 15.40 -8.90 -30.42
C GLU A 17 15.24 -10.40 -30.77
N ASP A 18 14.27 -11.13 -30.18
CA ASP A 18 14.33 -12.61 -30.20
C ASP A 18 13.25 -13.36 -31.01
N GLU A 19 12.47 -12.72 -31.90
CA GLU A 19 11.53 -13.48 -32.77
C GLU A 19 12.05 -13.83 -34.17
N GLU A 20 13.16 -13.25 -34.63
CA GLU A 20 13.80 -13.67 -35.91
C GLU A 20 14.82 -14.81 -35.74
N GLU A 21 15.47 -14.97 -34.58
CA GLU A 21 16.46 -16.04 -34.37
C GLU A 21 15.82 -17.40 -34.06
N LEU A 22 14.60 -17.42 -33.52
CA LEU A 22 13.88 -18.64 -33.14
C LEU A 22 13.21 -19.36 -34.33
N LEU A 23 13.11 -18.71 -35.50
CA LEU A 23 12.65 -19.34 -36.76
C LEU A 23 13.78 -19.95 -37.58
N ALA A 24 15.04 -19.69 -37.24
CA ALA A 24 16.19 -20.20 -37.99
C ALA A 24 16.69 -21.60 -37.52
N MET A 25 16.17 -22.16 -36.43
CA MET A 25 16.70 -23.40 -35.84
C MET A 25 15.79 -24.64 -35.96
N SER A 26 14.66 -24.59 -36.67
CA SER A 26 13.69 -25.71 -36.72
C SER A 26 13.86 -26.67 -37.91
N HIS A 27 15.09 -26.94 -38.37
CA HIS A 27 15.38 -28.01 -39.33
C HIS A 27 16.61 -28.82 -38.92
N SER A 28 16.42 -29.84 -38.08
CA SER A 28 17.16 -31.13 -38.16
C SER A 28 16.58 -32.19 -37.19
N ASP A 29 15.99 -33.21 -37.81
CA ASP A 29 15.95 -34.65 -37.48
C ASP A 29 15.58 -35.25 -36.10
N SER A 30 14.43 -35.92 -36.08
CA SER A 30 14.22 -37.39 -35.94
C SER A 30 14.95 -38.18 -34.83
N THR A 31 14.22 -38.65 -33.79
CA THR A 31 13.86 -40.08 -33.52
C THR A 31 13.46 -40.41 -32.06
N SER A 32 12.25 -40.98 -31.93
CA SER A 32 11.73 -42.00 -30.98
C SER A 32 11.88 -41.90 -29.44
N SER A 33 10.72 -41.90 -28.74
CA SER A 33 10.25 -42.98 -27.82
C SER A 33 9.60 -42.50 -26.50
N LEU A 34 8.27 -42.51 -26.48
CA LEU A 34 7.33 -42.92 -25.40
C LEU A 34 7.69 -42.67 -23.91
N SER A 35 7.04 -41.68 -23.29
CA SER A 35 6.34 -41.87 -22.00
C SER A 35 5.19 -40.86 -21.86
N ALA A 36 3.98 -41.38 -21.64
CA ALA A 36 2.73 -40.63 -21.60
C ALA A 36 2.24 -40.48 -20.15
N ALA A 37 2.30 -39.25 -19.63
CA ALA A 37 1.53 -38.80 -18.46
C ALA A 37 1.36 -37.28 -18.50
N ALA A 38 0.25 -36.86 -19.11
CA ALA A 38 -0.43 -35.56 -19.08
C ALA A 38 0.22 -34.41 -18.29
N ALA A 39 1.17 -33.73 -18.93
CA ALA A 39 1.53 -32.35 -18.62
C ALA A 39 0.81 -31.44 -19.62
N ASP A 40 -0.41 -31.00 -19.29
CA ASP A 40 -1.10 -29.94 -20.02
C ASP A 40 -0.41 -28.60 -19.69
N GLY A 41 0.82 -28.46 -20.18
CA GLY A 41 1.63 -27.26 -20.11
C GLY A 41 1.15 -26.26 -21.14
N GLY A 42 -0.07 -25.74 -20.96
CA GLY A 42 -0.57 -24.63 -21.75
C GLY A 42 0.41 -23.47 -21.67
N THR A 43 1.16 -23.23 -22.75
CA THR A 43 2.08 -22.11 -22.87
C THR A 43 1.26 -20.83 -22.80
N LYS A 44 1.20 -20.21 -21.60
CA LYS A 44 0.54 -18.93 -21.38
C LYS A 44 1.26 -17.88 -22.23
N LYS A 45 0.77 -17.67 -23.47
CA LYS A 45 1.23 -16.57 -24.33
C LYS A 45 1.18 -15.28 -23.52
N ARG A 46 2.34 -14.73 -23.16
CA ARG A 46 2.41 -13.44 -22.47
C ARG A 46 1.77 -12.41 -23.39
N LYS A 47 0.71 -11.74 -22.92
CA LYS A 47 0.06 -10.68 -23.70
C LYS A 47 1.12 -9.61 -24.00
N LYS A 48 1.46 -9.40 -25.28
CA LYS A 48 2.37 -8.31 -25.70
C LYS A 48 1.78 -6.99 -25.19
N ARG A 49 2.58 -6.21 -24.44
CA ARG A 49 2.12 -4.93 -23.87
C ARG A 49 1.94 -3.94 -25.01
N ARG A 50 0.71 -3.47 -25.23
CA ARG A 50 0.41 -2.47 -26.26
C ARG A 50 1.08 -1.15 -25.87
N ARG A 51 1.96 -0.65 -26.74
CA ARG A 51 2.50 0.72 -26.64
C ARG A 51 1.42 1.71 -27.07
N LEU A 52 1.20 2.76 -26.29
CA LEU A 52 0.32 3.86 -26.69
C LEU A 52 0.96 4.60 -27.86
N ARG A 53 0.20 4.77 -28.94
CA ARG A 53 0.65 5.51 -30.12
C ARG A 53 0.39 7.00 -29.92
N LEU A 54 1.26 7.85 -30.50
CA LEU A 54 1.09 9.30 -30.47
C LEU A 54 -0.27 9.74 -31.05
N THR A 55 -0.72 9.06 -32.10
CA THR A 55 -2.03 9.29 -32.74
C THR A 55 -3.20 9.12 -31.77
N SER A 56 -3.11 8.17 -30.84
CA SER A 56 -4.15 7.97 -29.82
C SER A 56 -4.31 9.19 -28.91
N PHE A 57 -3.24 9.94 -28.64
CA PHE A 57 -3.33 11.17 -27.84
C PHE A 57 -3.94 12.34 -28.63
N VAL A 58 -3.66 12.42 -29.93
CA VAL A 58 -4.30 13.41 -30.82
C VAL A 58 -5.82 13.17 -30.85
N GLU A 59 -6.23 11.90 -31.02
CA GLU A 59 -7.64 11.49 -30.98
C GLU A 59 -8.28 11.80 -29.62
N LEU A 60 -7.63 11.46 -28.51
CA LEU A 60 -8.12 11.76 -27.15
C LEU A 60 -8.24 13.26 -26.88
N SER A 61 -7.37 14.08 -27.47
CA SER A 61 -7.44 15.53 -27.38
C SER A 61 -8.51 16.16 -28.26
N ARG A 62 -9.23 15.37 -29.08
CA ARG A 62 -10.22 15.82 -30.07
C ARG A 62 -9.64 16.85 -31.05
N GLY A 63 -8.38 16.69 -31.42
CA GLY A 63 -7.67 17.58 -32.34
C GLY A 63 -7.25 18.93 -31.75
N GLN A 64 -7.36 19.14 -30.44
CA GLN A 64 -6.87 20.37 -29.79
C GLN A 64 -5.34 20.50 -29.82
N PHE A 65 -4.63 19.38 -29.89
CA PHE A 65 -3.17 19.33 -29.96
C PHE A 65 -2.74 18.45 -31.13
N GLY A 66 -1.86 18.98 -31.99
CA GLY A 66 -1.21 18.20 -33.04
C GLY A 66 -0.14 17.24 -32.48
N PRO A 67 0.32 16.26 -33.27
CA PRO A 67 1.40 15.38 -32.84
C PRO A 67 2.69 16.13 -32.49
N GLU A 68 2.98 17.23 -33.20
CA GLU A 68 4.14 18.10 -32.99
C GLU A 68 4.05 18.86 -31.65
N ASP A 69 2.86 19.34 -31.28
CA ASP A 69 2.62 20.00 -29.98
C ASP A 69 2.88 19.03 -28.82
N ILE A 70 2.40 17.80 -28.96
CA ILE A 70 2.57 16.75 -27.94
C ILE A 70 4.05 16.36 -27.81
N ALA A 71 4.76 16.18 -28.93
CA ALA A 71 6.18 15.85 -28.94
C ALA A 71 7.04 16.99 -28.35
N SER A 72 6.74 18.24 -28.71
CA SER A 72 7.40 19.43 -28.16
C SER A 72 7.19 19.56 -26.65
N MET A 73 5.96 19.32 -26.18
CA MET A 73 5.65 19.33 -24.75
C MET A 73 6.34 18.19 -23.99
N GLU A 74 6.37 16.98 -24.57
CA GLU A 74 7.12 15.84 -24.01
C GLU A 74 8.59 16.21 -23.83
N GLU A 75 9.24 16.71 -24.89
CA GLU A 75 10.65 17.08 -24.84
C GLU A 75 10.91 18.17 -23.78
N ARG A 76 10.04 19.19 -23.71
CA ARG A 76 10.11 20.24 -22.68
C ARG A 76 9.99 19.65 -21.27
N MET A 77 9.03 18.75 -21.04
CA MET A 77 8.86 18.09 -19.74
C MET A 77 10.09 17.26 -19.37
N LEU A 78 10.64 16.48 -20.29
CA LEU A 78 11.84 15.67 -20.07
C LEU A 78 13.06 16.53 -19.71
N ARG A 79 13.24 17.66 -20.39
CA ARG A 79 14.29 18.64 -20.07
C ARG A 79 14.11 19.23 -18.67
N VAL A 80 12.90 19.67 -18.32
CA VAL A 80 12.60 20.25 -16.99
C VAL A 80 12.83 19.23 -15.88
N LEU A 81 12.41 17.98 -16.08
CA LEU A 81 12.64 16.88 -15.14
C LEU A 81 14.07 16.33 -15.17
N ARG A 82 14.94 16.84 -16.06
CA ARG A 82 16.31 16.33 -16.26
C ARG A 82 16.33 14.82 -16.48
N TRP A 83 15.36 14.31 -17.25
CA TRP A 83 15.17 12.87 -17.50
C TRP A 83 14.94 12.01 -16.24
N ARG A 84 14.62 12.62 -15.08
CA ARG A 84 14.28 11.92 -13.84
C ARG A 84 12.80 11.56 -13.80
N VAL A 85 12.44 10.56 -14.60
CA VAL A 85 11.04 10.21 -14.89
C VAL A 85 10.58 8.90 -14.25
N ASN A 86 11.45 8.25 -13.46
CA ASN A 86 11.13 7.03 -12.71
C ASN A 86 11.19 7.28 -11.19
N PRO A 87 10.32 8.15 -10.62
CA PRO A 87 10.24 8.30 -9.19
C PRO A 87 9.60 7.06 -8.54
N PRO A 88 9.90 6.77 -7.27
CA PRO A 88 9.20 5.73 -6.53
C PRO A 88 7.71 6.06 -6.43
N THR A 89 6.85 5.09 -6.75
CA THR A 89 5.39 5.26 -6.73
C THR A 89 4.78 4.63 -5.48
N PRO A 90 3.65 5.12 -4.96
CA PRO A 90 2.95 4.46 -3.85
C PRO A 90 2.64 2.99 -4.13
N MET A 91 2.27 2.66 -5.37
CA MET A 91 1.97 1.28 -5.78
C MET A 91 3.16 0.33 -5.57
N MET A 92 4.40 0.79 -5.79
CA MET A 92 5.60 0.01 -5.49
C MET A 92 5.67 -0.38 -4.00
N PHE A 93 5.34 0.57 -3.12
CA PHE A 93 5.34 0.33 -1.68
C PHE A 93 4.17 -0.55 -1.22
N VAL A 94 3.01 -0.53 -1.90
CA VAL A 94 1.91 -1.45 -1.58
C VAL A 94 2.39 -2.90 -1.63
N SER A 95 3.06 -3.30 -2.72
CA SER A 95 3.57 -4.67 -2.85
C SER A 95 4.66 -5.00 -1.81
N TYR A 96 5.53 -4.06 -1.45
CA TYR A 96 6.55 -4.29 -0.43
C TYR A 96 5.96 -4.39 0.98
N LEU A 97 5.06 -3.48 1.34
CA LEU A 97 4.43 -3.45 2.66
C LEU A 97 3.51 -4.66 2.87
N LEU A 98 2.78 -5.11 1.85
CA LEU A 98 1.92 -6.29 1.98
C LEU A 98 2.70 -7.59 2.22
N ARG A 99 4.01 -7.63 1.92
CA ARG A 99 4.88 -8.77 2.29
C ARG A 99 5.12 -8.87 3.80
N LEU A 100 4.80 -7.82 4.57
CA LEU A 100 4.87 -7.84 6.03
C LEU A 100 3.70 -8.59 6.68
N PHE A 101 2.67 -8.94 5.91
CA PHE A 101 1.62 -9.81 6.41
C PHE A 101 2.18 -11.22 6.68
N PRO A 102 1.75 -11.88 7.77
CA PRO A 102 2.16 -13.25 8.05
C PRO A 102 1.76 -14.18 6.89
N SER A 103 2.71 -14.96 6.39
CA SER A 103 2.50 -15.86 5.25
C SER A 103 1.68 -17.10 5.61
N SER A 104 1.60 -17.45 6.89
CA SER A 104 0.75 -18.52 7.42
C SER A 104 -0.45 -17.93 8.14
N PRO A 105 -1.65 -18.53 8.03
CA PRO A 105 -2.77 -18.18 8.89
C PRO A 105 -2.30 -18.32 10.36
N PRO A 106 -2.74 -17.43 11.26
CA PRO A 106 -2.31 -17.48 12.65
C PRO A 106 -2.67 -18.85 13.19
N ASP A 107 -1.65 -19.60 13.60
CA ASP A 107 -1.84 -20.95 14.15
C ASP A 107 -2.88 -20.83 15.27
N ARG A 108 -4.05 -21.40 15.02
CA ARG A 108 -5.10 -21.45 16.02
C ARG A 108 -4.58 -22.42 17.05
N THR A 109 -3.83 -21.89 18.02
CA THR A 109 -3.34 -22.60 19.21
C THR A 109 -4.47 -23.18 20.07
N ARG A 110 -5.72 -23.09 19.61
CA ARG A 110 -6.76 -24.08 19.91
C ARG A 110 -6.32 -25.44 19.36
N ARG A 111 -5.48 -26.11 20.15
CA ARG A 111 -5.43 -27.57 20.22
C ARG A 111 -6.87 -28.06 20.08
N PRO A 112 -7.23 -28.75 19.00
CA PRO A 112 -8.57 -29.28 18.90
C PRO A 112 -8.72 -30.28 20.05
N GLU A 113 -9.52 -29.94 21.05
CA GLU A 113 -10.20 -30.92 21.90
C GLU A 113 -11.25 -31.70 21.08
N ARG A 114 -10.95 -32.00 19.82
CA ARG A 114 -11.75 -32.77 18.89
C ARG A 114 -11.01 -34.06 18.61
N SER A 115 -11.05 -34.95 19.59
CA SER A 115 -10.47 -36.29 19.58
C SER A 115 -11.11 -37.24 18.55
N ARG A 116 -11.72 -36.74 17.46
CA ARG A 116 -12.46 -37.56 16.47
C ARG A 116 -12.40 -37.10 15.00
N ALA A 117 -11.81 -35.95 14.67
CA ALA A 117 -11.74 -35.52 13.26
C ALA A 117 -10.73 -36.39 12.49
N SER A 118 -11.09 -36.81 11.27
CA SER A 118 -10.18 -37.57 10.41
C SER A 118 -9.00 -36.69 9.96
N PRO A 119 -7.78 -37.23 9.80
CA PRO A 119 -6.65 -36.50 9.23
C PRO A 119 -6.95 -35.82 7.88
N GLU A 120 -7.86 -36.36 7.08
CA GLU A 120 -8.27 -35.77 5.80
C GLU A 120 -9.11 -34.50 5.96
N GLU A 121 -10.00 -34.47 6.95
CA GLU A 121 -10.82 -33.29 7.27
C GLU A 121 -9.93 -32.12 7.70
N ILE A 122 -8.91 -32.39 8.53
CA ILE A 122 -7.92 -31.40 8.96
C ILE A 122 -7.15 -30.84 7.75
N ARG A 123 -6.75 -31.70 6.80
CA ARG A 123 -6.07 -31.25 5.57
C ARG A 123 -6.98 -30.39 4.70
N ARG A 124 -8.26 -30.76 4.57
CA ARG A 124 -9.25 -29.99 3.82
C ARG A 124 -9.48 -28.60 4.44
N GLU A 125 -9.68 -28.55 5.77
CA GLU A 125 -9.86 -27.30 6.51
C GLU A 125 -8.64 -26.38 6.35
N ARG A 126 -7.41 -26.92 6.49
CA ARG A 126 -6.17 -26.14 6.28
C ARG A 126 -6.04 -25.58 4.86
N ARG A 127 -6.42 -26.36 3.83
CA ARG A 127 -6.41 -25.89 2.44
C ARG A 127 -7.42 -24.76 2.23
N GLU A 128 -8.60 -24.87 2.82
CA GLU A 128 -9.64 -23.85 2.74
C GLU A 128 -9.22 -22.56 3.48
N GLU A 129 -8.64 -22.67 4.67
CA GLU A 129 -8.11 -21.52 5.41
C GLU A 129 -6.99 -20.82 4.63
N ARG A 130 -6.09 -21.59 3.99
CA ARG A 130 -5.06 -21.02 3.11
C ARG A 130 -5.65 -20.27 1.92
N ARG A 131 -6.64 -20.85 1.22
CA ARG A 131 -7.32 -20.21 0.11
C ARG A 131 -8.03 -18.92 0.55
N ARG A 132 -8.68 -18.94 1.71
CA ARG A 132 -9.33 -17.76 2.29
C ARG A 132 -8.30 -16.67 2.61
N HIS A 133 -7.15 -17.03 3.20
CA HIS A 133 -6.06 -16.10 3.50
C HIS A 133 -5.49 -15.47 2.21
N GLU A 134 -5.25 -16.28 1.18
CA GLU A 134 -4.80 -15.81 -0.14
C GLU A 134 -5.81 -14.84 -0.76
N LEU A 135 -7.11 -15.15 -0.67
CA LEU A 135 -8.16 -14.26 -1.15
C LEU A 135 -8.18 -12.92 -0.37
N VAL A 136 -8.05 -12.95 0.95
CA VAL A 136 -7.99 -11.73 1.77
C VAL A 136 -6.80 -10.85 1.38
N LEU A 137 -5.62 -11.43 1.20
CA LEU A 137 -4.42 -10.68 0.76
C LEU A 137 -4.60 -10.12 -0.66
N HIS A 138 -5.22 -10.88 -1.56
CA HIS A 138 -5.54 -10.40 -2.90
C HIS A 138 -6.47 -9.18 -2.86
N VAL A 139 -7.56 -9.25 -2.09
CA VAL A 139 -8.50 -8.13 -1.96
C VAL A 139 -7.84 -6.92 -1.30
N LEU A 140 -7.01 -7.13 -0.26
CA LEU A 140 -6.23 -6.05 0.34
C LEU A 140 -5.31 -5.37 -0.67
N HIS A 141 -4.65 -6.14 -1.53
CA HIS A 141 -3.80 -5.62 -2.60
C HIS A 141 -4.60 -4.78 -3.59
N GLU A 142 -5.72 -5.29 -4.09
CA GLU A 142 -6.53 -4.61 -5.10
C GLU A 142 -7.19 -3.33 -4.54
N LEU A 143 -7.71 -3.36 -3.30
CA LEU A 143 -8.23 -2.16 -2.65
C LEU A 143 -7.15 -1.11 -2.41
N SER A 144 -5.99 -1.54 -1.92
CA SER A 144 -4.87 -0.61 -1.65
C SER A 144 -4.39 0.02 -2.95
N ARG A 145 -4.24 -0.79 -4.01
CA ARG A 145 -3.90 -0.31 -5.35
C ARG A 145 -4.90 0.74 -5.82
N TYR A 146 -6.19 0.41 -5.82
CA TYR A 146 -7.25 1.32 -6.26
C TYR A 146 -7.20 2.65 -5.48
N LEU A 147 -7.07 2.60 -4.16
CA LEU A 147 -6.95 3.80 -3.32
C LEU A 147 -5.68 4.62 -3.64
N THR A 148 -4.54 3.97 -3.91
CA THR A 148 -3.34 4.69 -4.35
C THR A 148 -3.51 5.32 -5.74
N GLU A 149 -4.25 4.68 -6.64
CA GLU A 149 -4.57 5.24 -7.96
C GLU A 149 -5.48 6.46 -7.81
N LEU A 150 -6.51 6.40 -6.96
CA LEU A 150 -7.37 7.56 -6.68
C LEU A 150 -6.63 8.70 -5.99
N SER A 151 -5.66 8.41 -5.13
CA SER A 151 -4.93 9.42 -4.36
C SER A 151 -4.24 10.49 -5.22
N VAL A 152 -3.96 10.21 -6.50
CA VAL A 152 -3.40 11.18 -7.45
C VAL A 152 -4.35 12.36 -7.72
N CYS A 153 -5.65 12.19 -7.44
CA CYS A 153 -6.67 13.23 -7.49
C CYS A 153 -6.63 14.16 -6.26
N LEU A 154 -5.77 13.89 -5.27
CA LEU A 154 -5.53 14.73 -4.10
C LEU A 154 -4.12 15.35 -4.20
N PRO A 155 -3.93 16.42 -4.98
CA PRO A 155 -2.61 16.99 -5.25
C PRO A 155 -1.90 17.44 -3.97
N ASP A 156 -2.61 18.04 -3.02
CA ASP A 156 -2.03 18.47 -1.74
C ASP A 156 -1.48 17.30 -0.94
N ALA A 157 -2.21 16.18 -0.90
CA ALA A 157 -1.83 14.99 -0.16
C ALA A 157 -0.60 14.32 -0.80
N SER A 158 -0.64 14.16 -2.12
CA SER A 158 0.46 13.57 -2.89
C SER A 158 1.74 14.41 -2.87
N ALA A 159 1.63 15.74 -2.74
CA ALA A 159 2.77 16.63 -2.65
C ALA A 159 3.39 16.70 -1.24
N ARG A 160 2.58 16.57 -0.18
CA ARG A 160 3.04 16.70 1.21
C ARG A 160 3.56 15.40 1.81
N HIS A 161 3.11 14.25 1.31
CA HIS A 161 3.43 12.96 1.90
C HIS A 161 4.27 12.10 0.95
N GLY A 162 5.23 11.36 1.52
CA GLY A 162 6.02 10.42 0.76
C GLY A 162 5.17 9.24 0.23
N PRO A 163 5.58 8.62 -0.89
CA PRO A 163 4.83 7.54 -1.52
C PRO A 163 4.63 6.32 -0.60
N SER A 164 5.57 6.05 0.32
CA SER A 164 5.45 4.98 1.31
C SER A 164 4.35 5.22 2.35
N VAL A 165 4.22 6.46 2.83
CA VAL A 165 3.16 6.87 3.78
C VAL A 165 1.81 6.77 3.11
N LEU A 166 1.71 7.21 1.85
CA LEU A 166 0.48 7.12 1.06
C LEU A 166 0.04 5.66 0.85
N ALA A 167 0.97 4.80 0.44
CA ALA A 167 0.72 3.37 0.30
C ALA A 167 0.27 2.72 1.61
N TYR A 168 0.92 3.07 2.72
CA TYR A 168 0.58 2.57 4.04
C TYR A 168 -0.82 3.03 4.48
N SER A 169 -1.17 4.30 4.30
CA SER A 169 -2.52 4.80 4.56
C SER A 169 -3.58 4.07 3.73
N ALA A 170 -3.32 3.82 2.44
CA ALA A 170 -4.21 3.04 1.58
C ALA A 170 -4.41 1.60 2.09
N ILE A 171 -3.34 0.95 2.56
CA ILE A 171 -3.41 -0.38 3.18
C ILE A 171 -4.23 -0.32 4.47
N LEU A 172 -4.04 0.68 5.33
CA LEU A 172 -4.81 0.81 6.57
C LEU A 172 -6.30 1.01 6.31
N ILE A 173 -6.67 1.84 5.32
CA ILE A 173 -8.08 1.99 4.90
C ILE A 173 -8.62 0.65 4.40
N SER A 174 -7.85 -0.06 3.56
CA SER A 174 -8.23 -1.38 3.05
C SER A 174 -8.39 -2.42 4.15
N MET A 175 -7.53 -2.39 5.17
CA MET A 175 -7.67 -3.24 6.35
C MET A 175 -8.94 -2.87 7.11
N ASP A 176 -9.20 -1.59 7.34
CA ASP A 176 -10.38 -1.13 8.07
C ASP A 176 -11.68 -1.46 7.33
N ALA A 177 -11.64 -1.60 6.00
CA ALA A 177 -12.72 -2.12 5.17
C ALA A 177 -13.01 -3.63 5.34
N MET A 178 -12.05 -4.41 5.85
CA MET A 178 -12.20 -5.86 5.98
C MET A 178 -12.95 -6.23 7.26
N THR A 179 -13.82 -7.24 7.18
CA THR A 179 -14.43 -7.83 8.36
C THR A 179 -13.38 -8.44 9.28
N ARG A 180 -13.70 -8.54 10.57
CA ARG A 180 -12.79 -9.12 11.57
C ARG A 180 -12.62 -10.62 11.46
N THR A 181 -13.57 -11.28 10.82
CA THR A 181 -13.52 -12.71 10.50
C THR A 181 -12.61 -12.94 9.31
N ALA A 182 -12.55 -12.01 8.34
CA ALA A 182 -11.60 -12.04 7.24
C ALA A 182 -10.18 -11.73 7.70
N LEU A 183 -9.99 -10.62 8.42
CA LEU A 183 -8.68 -10.17 8.89
C LEU A 183 -8.66 -10.02 10.43
N GLY A 184 -8.22 -11.08 11.09
CA GLY A 184 -8.20 -11.17 12.56
C GLY A 184 -7.32 -10.12 13.24
N ARG A 185 -7.68 -9.75 14.48
CA ARG A 185 -6.98 -8.72 15.28
C ARG A 185 -5.47 -8.99 15.44
N ARG A 186 -5.08 -10.26 15.57
CA ARG A 186 -3.67 -10.65 15.72
C ARG A 186 -2.85 -10.34 14.47
N VAL A 187 -3.35 -10.74 13.30
CA VAL A 187 -2.72 -10.50 11.99
C VAL A 187 -2.55 -9.00 11.75
N ARG A 188 -3.60 -8.21 12.03
CA ARG A 188 -3.53 -6.74 11.94
C ARG A 188 -2.42 -6.17 12.83
N ARG A 189 -2.37 -6.59 14.09
CA ARG A 189 -1.36 -6.12 15.04
C ARG A 189 0.06 -6.51 14.64
N GLU A 190 0.24 -7.73 14.12
CA GLU A 190 1.54 -8.20 13.62
C GLU A 190 2.00 -7.36 12.43
N PHE A 191 1.12 -7.09 11.46
CA PHE A 191 1.42 -6.18 10.35
C PHE A 191 1.77 -4.76 10.83
N LEU A 192 0.95 -4.17 11.71
CA LEU A 192 1.18 -2.82 12.23
C LEU A 192 2.53 -2.70 12.94
N ARG A 193 2.88 -3.69 13.78
CA ARG A 193 4.19 -3.73 14.44
C ARG A 193 5.33 -3.90 13.45
N ALA A 194 5.17 -4.75 12.44
CA ALA A 194 6.19 -4.95 11.42
C ALA A 194 6.42 -3.65 10.62
N ALA A 195 5.36 -2.96 10.20
CA ALA A 195 5.46 -1.68 9.50
C ALA A 195 6.14 -0.60 10.34
N GLU A 196 5.73 -0.44 11.61
CA GLU A 196 6.34 0.52 12.54
C GLU A 196 7.82 0.20 12.82
N SER A 197 8.19 -1.09 12.86
CA SER A 197 9.58 -1.51 13.03
C SER A 197 10.48 -1.19 11.82
N LEU A 198 9.91 -1.07 10.61
CA LEU A 198 10.67 -0.61 9.44
C LEU A 198 10.91 0.89 9.46
N SER A 199 9.92 1.67 9.91
CA SER A 199 10.02 3.12 10.00
C SER A 199 8.95 3.69 10.93
N PRO A 200 9.31 4.60 11.85
CA PRO A 200 8.34 5.32 12.68
C PRO A 200 7.33 6.16 11.87
N ALA A 201 7.67 6.52 10.63
CA ALA A 201 6.75 7.20 9.72
C ALA A 201 5.58 6.30 9.28
N LEU A 202 5.74 4.98 9.38
CA LEU A 202 4.74 3.95 9.10
C LEU A 202 4.06 3.45 10.38
N SER A 203 3.88 4.34 11.35
CA SER A 203 3.08 4.07 12.54
C SER A 203 1.64 4.52 12.29
N GLU A 204 0.66 3.73 12.71
CA GLU A 204 -0.74 4.14 12.69
C GLU A 204 -0.97 5.39 13.54
N ALA A 205 -0.21 5.58 14.63
CA ALA A 205 -0.33 6.77 15.47
C ALA A 205 0.28 8.05 14.83
N ASN A 206 0.91 7.93 13.67
CA ASN A 206 1.54 9.07 13.00
C ASN A 206 0.46 10.07 12.51
N PRO A 207 0.57 11.37 12.83
CA PRO A 207 -0.44 12.36 12.46
C PRO A 207 -0.62 12.49 10.94
N HIS A 208 0.45 12.34 10.15
CA HIS A 208 0.35 12.38 8.69
C HIS A 208 -0.39 11.17 8.13
N VAL A 209 -0.22 9.99 8.73
CA VAL A 209 -0.98 8.80 8.35
C VAL A 209 -2.46 9.00 8.66
N GLN A 210 -2.79 9.54 9.84
CA GLN A 210 -4.18 9.79 10.24
C GLN A 210 -4.85 10.87 9.38
N GLU A 211 -4.18 11.99 9.14
CA GLU A 211 -4.65 13.04 8.23
C GLU A 211 -4.95 12.47 6.84
N LEU A 212 -4.02 11.69 6.29
CA LEU A 212 -4.17 11.10 4.97
C LEU A 212 -5.27 10.04 4.92
N LYS A 213 -5.40 9.20 5.96
CA LYS A 213 -6.50 8.24 6.09
C LYS A 213 -7.83 8.98 6.02
N GLU A 214 -8.01 10.01 6.83
CA GLU A 214 -9.26 10.77 6.90
C GLU A 214 -9.57 11.47 5.57
N ARG A 215 -8.56 12.08 4.95
CA ARG A 215 -8.74 12.78 3.67
C ARG A 215 -9.10 11.83 2.54
N MET A 216 -8.42 10.69 2.43
CA MET A 216 -8.74 9.67 1.42
C MET A 216 -10.13 9.07 1.65
N ARG A 217 -10.51 8.84 2.91
CA ARG A 217 -11.83 8.33 3.27
C ARG A 217 -12.94 9.27 2.85
N THR A 218 -12.85 10.52 3.27
CA THR A 218 -13.86 11.55 2.99
C THR A 218 -13.99 11.82 1.48
N SER A 219 -12.89 11.77 0.72
CA SER A 219 -12.92 12.01 -0.72
C SER A 219 -13.38 10.82 -1.56
N PHE A 220 -12.99 9.58 -1.22
CA PHE A 220 -13.14 8.45 -2.16
C PHE A 220 -14.15 7.38 -1.75
N LEU A 221 -14.48 7.26 -0.46
CA LEU A 221 -15.41 6.22 -0.03
C LEU A 221 -16.82 6.37 -0.61
N PRO A 222 -17.38 7.57 -0.81
CA PRO A 222 -18.67 7.69 -1.47
C PRO A 222 -18.68 7.01 -2.85
N GLU A 223 -17.64 7.21 -3.66
CA GLU A 223 -17.53 6.64 -5.00
C GLU A 223 -17.36 5.11 -4.97
N LEU A 224 -16.47 4.60 -4.11
CA LEU A 224 -16.22 3.16 -3.94
C LEU A 224 -17.50 2.37 -3.61
N LEU A 225 -18.45 3.02 -2.93
CA LEU A 225 -19.69 2.40 -2.47
C LEU A 225 -20.84 2.54 -3.46
N LEU A 226 -20.85 3.60 -4.27
CA LEU A 226 -21.93 3.88 -5.22
C LEU A 226 -21.82 3.02 -6.49
N ASP A 227 -20.60 2.68 -6.92
CA ASP A 227 -20.37 1.81 -8.08
C ASP A 227 -20.94 0.39 -7.90
N GLY A 228 -21.20 -0.04 -6.66
CA GLY A 228 -21.71 -1.37 -6.35
C GLY A 228 -23.24 -1.52 -6.35
N ASN A 229 -23.99 -0.43 -6.56
CA ASN A 229 -25.46 -0.39 -6.48
C ASN A 229 -26.15 -0.05 -7.80
N GLY A 230 -25.39 0.16 -8.88
CA GLY A 230 -26.01 0.32 -10.19
C GLY A 230 -26.72 -0.97 -10.58
N ASP A 231 -28.04 -0.92 -10.71
CA ASP A 231 -28.91 -1.94 -11.37
C ASP A 231 -28.57 -2.12 -12.86
N HIS A 232 -27.31 -1.89 -13.25
CA HIS A 232 -26.80 -2.15 -14.57
C HIS A 232 -26.79 -3.65 -14.78
N ASP A 233 -27.91 -4.11 -15.34
CA ASP A 233 -28.16 -5.33 -16.09
C ASP A 233 -27.02 -6.33 -15.94
N ALA A 234 -27.22 -7.27 -15.02
CA ALA A 234 -26.27 -8.25 -14.51
C ALA A 234 -25.76 -9.20 -15.60
N GLY A 235 -25.00 -8.64 -16.55
CA GLY A 235 -24.16 -9.34 -17.48
C GLY A 235 -23.12 -10.12 -16.67
N GLU A 236 -23.43 -11.40 -16.50
CA GLU A 236 -22.62 -12.52 -16.04
C GLU A 236 -21.15 -12.15 -15.73
N GLY A 237 -20.88 -11.90 -14.45
CA GLY A 237 -19.53 -11.92 -13.91
C GLY A 237 -18.68 -10.68 -14.18
N SER A 238 -19.08 -9.53 -13.62
CA SER A 238 -18.06 -8.51 -13.35
C SER A 238 -17.06 -9.12 -12.36
N GLY A 239 -15.95 -9.65 -12.87
CA GLY A 239 -14.84 -10.23 -12.10
C GLY A 239 -14.09 -9.18 -11.30
N HIS A 240 -14.79 -8.14 -10.84
CA HIS A 240 -14.25 -7.04 -10.08
C HIS A 240 -13.91 -7.56 -8.67
N PRO A 241 -12.65 -7.45 -8.22
CA PRO A 241 -12.21 -8.03 -6.95
C PRO A 241 -13.04 -7.56 -5.74
N ILE A 242 -13.55 -6.33 -5.77
CA ILE A 242 -14.39 -5.75 -4.70
C ILE A 242 -15.75 -6.44 -4.62
N ALA A 243 -16.40 -6.72 -5.76
CA ALA A 243 -17.70 -7.39 -5.79
C ALA A 243 -17.57 -8.83 -5.27
N VAL A 244 -16.55 -9.56 -5.75
CA VAL A 244 -16.21 -10.90 -5.27
C VAL A 244 -15.93 -10.91 -3.76
N ALA A 245 -15.19 -9.93 -3.26
CA ALA A 245 -14.90 -9.80 -1.83
C ALA A 245 -16.14 -9.52 -0.99
N ARG A 246 -17.05 -8.69 -1.50
CA ARG A 246 -18.34 -8.37 -0.87
C ARG A 246 -19.21 -9.61 -0.77
N GLU A 247 -19.36 -10.35 -1.86
CA GLU A 247 -20.12 -11.62 -1.92
C GLU A 247 -19.53 -12.69 -1.01
N ALA A 248 -18.20 -12.75 -0.90
CA ALA A 248 -17.50 -13.64 0.02
C ALA A 248 -17.58 -13.20 1.51
N GLY A 249 -18.28 -12.10 1.82
CA GLY A 249 -18.42 -11.57 3.18
C GLY A 249 -17.11 -11.08 3.79
N LEU A 250 -16.14 -10.69 2.95
CA LEU A 250 -14.83 -10.20 3.41
C LEU A 250 -14.86 -8.71 3.74
N LEU A 251 -15.77 -7.95 3.14
CA LEU A 251 -15.85 -6.49 3.31
C LEU A 251 -16.97 -6.10 4.30
N ASP A 252 -16.65 -5.16 5.18
CA ASP A 252 -17.57 -4.50 6.10
C ASP A 252 -17.90 -3.11 5.54
N VAL A 253 -18.94 -3.05 4.71
CA VAL A 253 -19.39 -1.81 4.06
C VAL A 253 -19.88 -0.78 5.10
N ASP A 254 -20.46 -1.25 6.21
CA ASP A 254 -20.91 -0.37 7.29
C ASP A 254 -19.71 0.33 7.94
N ALA A 255 -18.62 -0.41 8.20
CA ALA A 255 -17.38 0.15 8.75
C ALA A 255 -16.75 1.21 7.85
N LEU A 256 -16.87 1.06 6.53
CA LEU A 256 -16.40 2.05 5.56
C LEU A 256 -17.20 3.35 5.60
N THR A 257 -18.52 3.28 5.67
CA THR A 257 -19.38 4.48 5.64
C THR A 257 -19.30 5.34 6.89
N GLY A 258 -18.65 4.86 7.96
CA GLY A 258 -18.73 5.50 9.27
C GLY A 258 -20.15 5.52 9.85
N LYS A 259 -21.12 4.84 9.22
CA LYS A 259 -22.42 4.51 9.83
C LYS A 259 -22.15 3.45 10.89
N SER A 260 -21.47 3.86 11.95
CA SER A 260 -21.41 3.10 13.19
C SER A 260 -22.84 2.75 13.54
N ARG A 261 -23.12 1.45 13.62
CA ARG A 261 -24.39 0.90 14.13
C ARG A 261 -24.58 1.42 15.55
N SER A 262 -25.07 2.64 15.68
CA SER A 262 -25.18 3.37 16.94
C SER A 262 -26.26 2.80 17.86
N SER A 263 -26.88 1.65 17.54
CA SER A 263 -27.97 1.10 18.35
C SER A 263 -27.76 -0.29 18.96
N MET A 264 -26.66 -1.04 18.74
CA MET A 264 -26.61 -2.43 19.27
C MET A 264 -25.27 -3.03 19.73
N SER A 265 -24.18 -2.28 19.92
CA SER A 265 -22.95 -2.90 20.47
C SER A 265 -22.03 -1.95 21.25
N GLY A 266 -22.58 -1.26 22.26
CA GLY A 266 -21.80 -0.41 23.17
C GLY A 266 -20.90 -1.15 24.16
N HIS A 267 -20.81 -2.49 24.13
CA HIS A 267 -20.11 -3.23 25.20
C HIS A 267 -18.77 -3.89 24.83
N TYR A 268 -18.34 -3.92 23.56
CA TYR A 268 -17.18 -4.74 23.15
C TYR A 268 -15.87 -4.00 22.84
N TYR A 269 -15.82 -2.66 22.96
CA TYR A 269 -14.58 -1.90 22.71
C TYR A 269 -13.98 -1.19 23.91
N HIS A 270 -14.76 -0.91 24.95
CA HIS A 270 -14.21 -0.23 26.13
C HIS A 270 -13.45 -1.18 27.06
N GLU A 271 -13.81 -2.47 27.10
CA GLU A 271 -13.18 -3.42 28.03
C GLU A 271 -11.71 -3.76 27.70
N ASP A 272 -11.28 -3.72 26.43
CA ASP A 272 -9.92 -4.13 26.06
C ASP A 272 -8.86 -3.02 26.24
N LEU A 273 -9.25 -1.75 26.09
CA LEU A 273 -8.38 -0.62 26.44
C LEU A 273 -8.22 -0.52 27.96
N ASP A 274 -9.30 -0.72 28.72
CA ASP A 274 -9.24 -0.79 30.19
C ASP A 274 -8.44 -1.99 30.69
N ARG A 275 -8.52 -3.16 30.02
CA ARG A 275 -7.75 -4.35 30.41
C ARG A 275 -6.25 -4.20 30.16
N ASN A 276 -5.83 -3.52 29.10
CA ASN A 276 -4.41 -3.20 28.88
C ASN A 276 -3.92 -2.08 29.82
N HIS A 277 -4.77 -1.11 30.17
CA HIS A 277 -4.43 -0.07 31.13
C HIS A 277 -4.31 -0.62 32.57
N ARG A 278 -5.18 -1.56 32.97
CA ARG A 278 -5.06 -2.30 34.24
C ARG A 278 -3.79 -3.16 34.29
N ARG A 279 -3.48 -3.93 33.24
CA ARG A 279 -2.22 -4.70 33.18
C ARG A 279 -0.96 -3.84 33.29
N ARG A 280 -0.96 -2.62 32.74
CA ARG A 280 0.16 -1.67 32.92
C ARG A 280 0.24 -1.11 34.34
N LYS A 281 -0.89 -0.84 34.99
CA LYS A 281 -0.93 -0.41 36.41
C LYS A 281 -0.48 -1.53 37.36
N ASP A 282 -0.88 -2.78 37.11
CA ASP A 282 -0.49 -3.91 37.94
C ASP A 282 0.99 -4.28 37.76
N SER A 283 1.51 -4.15 36.53
CA SER A 283 2.96 -4.34 36.28
C SER A 283 3.82 -3.22 36.88
N ALA A 284 3.31 -1.99 36.98
CA ALA A 284 4.03 -0.89 37.64
C ALA A 284 4.01 -1.01 39.17
N ARG A 285 2.95 -1.61 39.76
CA ARG A 285 2.89 -1.89 41.20
C ARG A 285 3.86 -2.99 41.64
N GLY A 286 4.03 -4.04 40.83
CA GLY A 286 4.98 -5.12 41.14
C GLY A 286 6.44 -4.66 41.20
N VAL A 287 6.84 -3.71 40.36
CA VAL A 287 8.22 -3.19 40.32
C VAL A 287 8.55 -2.30 41.53
N ILE A 288 7.54 -1.64 42.13
CA ILE A 288 7.75 -0.81 43.33
C ILE A 288 7.87 -1.69 44.59
N GLU A 289 7.11 -2.77 44.71
CA GLU A 289 7.20 -3.68 45.86
C GLU A 289 8.50 -4.51 45.87
N GLU A 290 9.04 -4.87 44.71
CA GLU A 290 10.32 -5.58 44.60
C GLU A 290 11.53 -4.68 44.92
N ALA A 291 11.40 -3.36 44.71
CA ALA A 291 12.41 -2.38 45.11
C ALA A 291 12.46 -2.14 46.64
N HIS A 292 11.37 -2.37 47.37
CA HIS A 292 11.33 -2.23 48.83
C HIS A 292 11.87 -3.45 49.59
N HIS A 293 11.96 -4.63 48.96
CA HIS A 293 12.57 -5.82 49.57
C HIS A 293 14.09 -5.97 49.31
N SER A 294 14.67 -5.13 48.45
CA SER A 294 16.09 -5.24 48.04
C SER A 294 17.01 -4.12 48.58
N MET A 295 16.52 -3.22 49.44
CA MET A 295 17.35 -2.16 50.07
C MET A 295 17.83 -2.55 51.48
N GLY A 296 18.51 -3.70 51.57
CA GLY A 296 19.05 -4.24 52.82
C GLY A 296 20.48 -4.76 52.73
N ARG A 297 21.31 -4.25 51.81
CA ARG A 297 22.78 -4.47 51.86
C ARG A 297 23.49 -3.21 51.42
N GLY A 298 24.08 -2.53 52.40
CA GLY A 298 24.95 -1.38 52.17
C GLY A 298 26.20 -1.80 51.40
N TYR A 299 26.52 -1.02 50.38
CA TYR A 299 27.85 -0.96 49.79
C TYR A 299 28.27 0.50 49.70
N GLY A 300 29.52 0.73 50.09
CA GLY A 300 30.14 2.02 50.29
C GLY A 300 30.14 2.89 49.04
N ILE A 301 29.93 4.18 49.30
CA ILE A 301 30.05 5.28 48.35
C ILE A 301 31.56 5.52 48.18
N GLU A 302 32.11 5.16 47.01
CA GLU A 302 33.38 5.71 46.54
C GLU A 302 33.09 6.85 45.55
N ASP A 303 33.66 8.01 45.87
CA ASP A 303 33.59 9.26 45.11
C ASP A 303 34.19 9.09 43.70
N TYR A 304 33.32 9.05 42.69
CA TYR A 304 33.74 9.30 41.30
C TYR A 304 33.48 10.76 40.94
N LYS A 305 34.60 11.50 40.84
CA LYS A 305 34.67 12.86 40.30
C LYS A 305 34.06 12.91 38.89
N GLN A 306 33.23 13.92 38.72
CA GLN A 306 32.62 14.35 37.46
C GLN A 306 33.67 14.83 36.48
N ASP A 307 33.71 14.25 35.29
CA ASP A 307 34.19 14.91 34.08
C ASP A 307 33.07 14.88 33.04
N SER A 308 32.46 16.05 32.83
CA SER A 308 31.41 16.27 31.84
C SER A 308 32.04 16.54 30.47
N PRO A 309 31.64 15.85 29.39
CA PRO A 309 32.03 16.26 28.05
C PRO A 309 31.21 17.47 27.60
N VAL A 310 31.94 18.53 27.25
CA VAL A 310 31.46 19.76 26.62
C VAL A 310 30.80 19.42 25.28
N CYS A 311 29.48 19.48 25.21
CA CYS A 311 28.75 19.53 23.95
C CYS A 311 28.89 20.92 23.35
N VAL A 312 29.71 21.04 22.31
CA VAL A 312 29.86 22.24 21.48
C VAL A 312 28.60 22.39 20.63
N SER A 313 27.75 23.35 20.99
CA SER A 313 26.63 23.82 20.18
C SER A 313 27.16 24.44 18.90
N ARG A 314 26.94 23.79 17.76
CA ARG A 314 27.22 24.34 16.44
C ARG A 314 26.00 25.17 16.00
N HIS A 315 26.05 26.46 16.34
CA HIS A 315 25.27 27.50 15.68
C HIS A 315 25.82 27.65 14.26
N ASP A 316 25.06 27.24 13.25
CA ASP A 316 25.25 27.76 11.89
C ASP A 316 24.09 28.72 11.62
N GLU A 317 24.39 30.00 11.86
CA GLU A 317 23.70 31.16 11.29
C GLU A 317 23.76 31.05 9.76
N VAL A 318 22.61 30.88 9.10
CA VAL A 318 22.49 31.22 7.68
C VAL A 318 21.82 32.57 7.59
N HIS A 319 22.67 33.56 7.36
CA HIS A 319 22.37 34.96 7.14
C HIS A 319 21.32 35.15 6.04
N GLU A 320 20.28 35.86 6.44
CA GLU A 320 19.33 36.58 5.62
C GLU A 320 20.02 37.86 5.13
N ASP A 321 20.40 37.96 3.85
CA ASP A 321 20.48 39.24 3.13
C ASP A 321 20.70 39.08 1.61
N ALA A 322 19.75 39.59 0.81
CA ALA A 322 20.00 40.31 -0.45
C ALA A 322 18.68 40.74 -1.09
N ARG A 323 18.22 41.89 -0.63
CA ARG A 323 17.28 42.81 -1.27
C ARG A 323 17.63 43.14 -2.75
N ARG A 324 16.58 43.49 -3.50
CA ARG A 324 16.52 44.45 -4.63
C ARG A 324 17.07 44.01 -6.00
N ARG A 325 16.15 43.64 -6.89
CA ARG A 325 16.12 44.17 -8.27
C ARG A 325 14.70 44.62 -8.61
N SER A 326 14.45 45.90 -8.33
CA SER A 326 13.52 46.72 -9.08
C SER A 326 14.25 47.15 -10.36
N ILE A 327 13.75 46.74 -11.53
CA ILE A 327 14.14 47.33 -12.81
C ILE A 327 12.85 47.57 -13.62
N HIS A 328 12.76 48.81 -14.08
CA HIS A 328 11.82 49.40 -15.03
C HIS A 328 11.37 48.43 -16.14
N GLY A 329 10.11 48.43 -16.57
CA GLY A 329 9.47 49.57 -17.21
C GLY A 329 9.78 49.54 -18.71
N GLY A 330 9.05 48.71 -19.46
CA GLY A 330 9.18 48.56 -20.92
C GLY A 330 7.81 48.55 -21.59
N GLN A 331 7.37 49.72 -22.02
CA GLN A 331 6.27 49.92 -22.97
C GLN A 331 6.62 49.25 -24.31
N MET A 332 5.84 48.26 -24.74
CA MET A 332 5.78 47.88 -26.15
C MET A 332 4.55 48.53 -26.78
N ARG A 333 4.81 49.51 -27.64
CA ARG A 333 3.84 50.01 -28.63
C ARG A 333 3.81 49.04 -29.80
N TYR A 334 2.64 48.55 -30.15
CA TYR A 334 2.37 48.00 -31.48
C TYR A 334 1.82 49.12 -32.36
N ALA A 335 2.55 49.42 -33.43
CA ALA A 335 2.05 50.11 -34.61
C ALA A 335 2.76 49.48 -35.80
N TYR A 336 2.03 48.66 -36.55
CA TYR A 336 1.87 48.66 -38.01
C TYR A 336 1.09 47.40 -38.42
#